data_AF-A0A435XFD7-F1
#
_entry.id   AF-A0A435XFD7-F1
#
_cell.length_a   1.000
_cell.length_b   1.000
_cell.length_c   1.000
_cell.angle_alpha   90.00
_cell.angle_beta   90.00
_cell.angle_gamma   90.00
#
_symmetry.space_group_name_H-M   'P 1'
#
loop_
_entity.id
_entity.type
_entity.pdbx_description
1 polymer ?
#
loop_
_entity_poly.entity_id
_entity_poly.type
_entity_poly.pdbx_seq_one_letter_code
_entity_poly.pdbx_strand_id
1 'polypeptide(L)' 'DAATRRSTAVMQRLGMTADPSGDFDHPSIPDSHPALKRHVLYRLSRQDWQARKRAAG' A
#
# COMPACT_ATOMS: atom_id res chain seq x y z
N ASP A 1 -7.55 10.13 -8.84
CA ASP A 1 -7.94 8.78 -9.28
C ASP A 1 -8.66 8.02 -8.16
N ALA A 2 -9.76 7.33 -8.47
CA ALA A 2 -10.71 6.81 -7.47
C ALA A 2 -10.51 5.34 -7.11
N ALA A 3 -9.74 4.59 -7.91
CA ALA A 3 -9.77 3.13 -7.93
C ALA A 3 -9.23 2.45 -6.66
N THR A 4 -8.32 3.09 -5.91
CA THR A 4 -7.63 2.47 -4.76
C THR A 4 -7.87 3.13 -3.42
N ARG A 5 -8.66 4.21 -3.34
CA ARG A 5 -8.88 4.99 -2.10
C ARG A 5 -9.38 4.16 -0.91
N ARG A 6 -10.22 3.15 -1.15
CA ARG A 6 -10.72 2.27 -0.08
C ARG A 6 -9.63 1.37 0.50
N SER A 7 -8.76 0.84 -0.35
CA SER A 7 -7.59 0.05 0.07
C SER A 7 -6.57 0.92 0.80
N THR A 8 -6.27 2.11 0.27
CA THR A 8 -5.37 3.10 0.91
C THR A 8 -5.84 3.48 2.31
N ALA A 9 -7.14 3.71 2.50
CA ALA A 9 -7.68 4.03 3.82
C ALA A 9 -7.48 2.90 4.84
N VAL A 10 -7.55 1.63 4.40
CA VAL A 10 -7.24 0.49 5.26
C VAL A 10 -5.75 0.47 5.62
N MET A 11 -4.87 0.65 4.64
CA MET A 11 -3.42 0.67 4.87
C MET A 11 -3.02 1.77 5.87
N GLN A 12 -3.58 2.96 5.73
CA GLN A 12 -3.37 4.07 6.67
C GLN A 12 -3.90 3.73 8.08
N ARG A 13 -5.09 3.13 8.20
CA ARG A 13 -5.64 2.71 9.50
C ARG A 13 -4.79 1.67 10.21
N LEU A 14 -4.18 0.77 9.46
CA LEU A 14 -3.22 -0.23 9.97
C LEU A 14 -1.88 0.41 10.38
N GLY A 15 -1.65 1.69 10.07
CA GLY A 15 -0.40 2.39 10.34
C GLY A 15 0.69 2.12 9.31
N MET A 16 0.33 1.61 8.13
CA MET A 16 1.27 1.46 7.02
C MET A 16 1.59 2.83 6.41
N THR A 17 2.80 2.97 5.88
CA THR A 17 3.28 4.20 5.22
C THR A 17 3.51 3.95 3.74
N ALA A 18 3.20 4.93 2.89
CA ALA A 18 3.47 4.86 1.46
C ALA A 18 5.00 4.85 1.21
N ASP A 19 5.44 3.98 0.30
CA ASP A 19 6.83 3.89 -0.16
C ASP A 19 6.87 4.05 -1.69
N PRO A 20 6.93 5.29 -2.20
CA PRO A 20 6.96 5.56 -3.63
C PRO A 20 8.17 4.94 -4.33
N SER A 21 9.26 4.65 -3.60
CA SER A 21 10.46 4.04 -4.16
C SER A 21 10.24 2.57 -4.56
N GLY A 22 9.22 1.93 -3.97
CA GLY A 22 8.83 0.57 -4.27
C GLY A 22 7.59 0.45 -5.16
N ASP A 23 7.06 1.55 -5.69
CA ASP A 23 5.99 1.50 -6.68
C ASP A 23 6.46 0.80 -7.96
N PHE A 24 5.57 0.03 -8.59
CA PHE A 24 5.91 -0.79 -9.74
C PHE A 24 4.77 -0.93 -10.73
N ASP A 25 5.10 -1.35 -11.94
CA ASP A 25 4.12 -1.70 -12.96
C ASP A 25 3.88 -3.20 -12.93
N HIS A 26 2.62 -3.61 -12.80
CA HIS A 26 2.25 -5.00 -12.65
C HIS A 26 2.54 -5.76 -13.96
N PRO A 27 3.40 -6.79 -13.94
CA PRO A 27 3.89 -7.45 -15.17
C PRO A 27 2.78 -8.16 -15.94
N SER A 28 1.78 -8.68 -15.25
CA SER A 28 0.64 -9.38 -15.88
C SER A 28 -0.44 -8.45 -16.44
N ILE A 29 -0.32 -7.13 -16.30
CA ILE A 29 -1.31 -6.17 -16.82
C ILE A 29 -0.83 -5.63 -18.17
N PRO A 30 -1.60 -5.85 -19.26
CA PRO A 30 -1.25 -5.33 -20.58
C PRO A 30 -1.22 -3.80 -20.63
N ASP A 31 -0.42 -3.25 -21.52
CA ASP A 31 -0.31 -1.79 -21.75
C ASP A 31 -1.62 -1.15 -22.25
N SER A 32 -2.57 -1.95 -22.75
CA SER A 32 -3.91 -1.48 -23.10
C SER A 32 -4.74 -1.02 -21.89
N HIS A 33 -4.29 -1.32 -20.66
CA HIS A 33 -4.96 -0.94 -19.41
C HIS A 33 -4.00 -0.20 -18.46
N PRO A 34 -3.45 0.97 -18.87
CA PRO A 34 -2.38 1.65 -18.15
C PRO A 34 -2.82 2.09 -16.74
N ALA A 35 -4.10 2.42 -16.56
CA ALA A 35 -4.67 2.82 -15.28
C ALA A 35 -4.67 1.71 -14.21
N LEU A 36 -4.64 0.43 -14.61
CA LEU A 36 -4.57 -0.70 -13.68
C LEU A 36 -3.14 -1.18 -13.46
N LYS A 37 -2.21 -0.80 -14.34
CA LYS A 37 -0.85 -1.33 -14.37
C LYS A 37 -0.01 -0.79 -13.20
N ARG A 38 -0.11 0.51 -12.92
CA ARG A 38 0.67 1.16 -11.86
C ARG A 38 0.16 0.77 -10.46
N HIS A 39 1.03 0.18 -9.65
CA HIS A 39 0.76 -0.19 -8.27
C HIS A 39 1.58 0.67 -7.31
N VAL A 40 0.93 1.11 -6.23
CA VAL A 40 1.57 1.87 -5.16
C VAL A 40 1.93 0.96 -3.99
N LEU A 41 3.12 1.12 -3.42
CA LEU A 41 3.57 0.29 -2.31
C LEU A 41 3.31 0.96 -0.97
N TYR A 42 2.77 0.19 -0.02
CA TYR A 42 2.68 0.57 1.39
C TYR A 42 3.43 -0.45 2.23
N ARG A 43 4.18 0.02 3.22
CA ARG A 43 5.00 -0.80 4.10
C ARG A 43 4.64 -0.58 5.55
N LEU A 44 4.82 -1.63 6.34
CA LEU A 44 4.81 -1.57 7.79
C LEU A 44 6.01 -2.38 8.28
N SER A 45 6.91 -1.73 9.02
CA SER A 45 8.05 -2.45 9.56
C SER A 45 7.59 -3.40 10.67
N ARG A 46 8.36 -4.47 10.88
CA ARG A 46 8.11 -5.39 12.00
C ARG A 46 8.13 -4.65 13.35
N GLN A 47 8.99 -3.65 13.49
CA GLN A 47 9.09 -2.84 14.70
C GLN A 47 7.81 -2.05 14.96
N ASP A 48 7.31 -1.34 13.95
CA ASP A 48 6.09 -0.53 14.06
C ASP A 48 4.86 -1.39 14.35
N TRP A 49 4.79 -2.57 13.72
CA TRP A 49 3.75 -3.55 14.00
C TRP A 49 3.74 -3.98 15.48
N GLN A 50 4.92 -4.31 16.02
CA GLN A 50 5.05 -4.73 17.42
C GLN A 50 4.76 -3.60 18.41
N ALA A 51 5.12 -2.36 18.07
CA ALA A 51 4.80 -1.19 18.89
C ALA A 51 3.29 -0.96 18.96
N ARG A 52 2.59 -1.02 17.82
CA ARG A 52 1.11 -0.90 17.76
C ARG A 52 0.42 -2.01 18.53
N LYS A 53 0.86 -3.26 18.40
CA LYS A 53 0.28 -4.39 19.12
C LYS A 53 0.38 -4.21 20.65
N ARG A 54 1.49 -3.66 21.14
CA ARG A 54 1.67 -3.33 22.56
C ARG A 54 0.77 -2.19 23.03
N ALA A 55 0.57 -1.16 22.22
CA ALA A 55 -0.28 -0.02 22.57
C ALA A 55 -1.78 -0.35 22.55
N ALA A 56 -2.19 -1.46 21.92
CA ALA A 56 -3.57 -1.88 21.80
C ALA A 56 -4.01 -2.93 22.85
N GLY A 57 -3.07 -3.43 23.66
CA GLY A 57 -3.34 -4.32 24.79
C GLY A 57 -3.21 -3.57 26.11
#